data_AF-A0A4V6S130-F1
#
_entry.id   AF-A0A4V6S130-F1
#
_cell.length_a   1.000
_cell.length_b   1.000
_cell.length_c   1.000
_cell.angle_alpha   90.00
_cell.angle_beta   90.00
_cell.angle_gamma   90.00
#
_symmetry.space_group_name_H-M   'P 1'
#
loop_
_entity.id
_entity.type
_entity.pdbx_description
1 polymer ?
#
loop_
_entity_poly.entity_id
_entity_poly.type
_entity_poly.pdbx_seq_one_letter_code
_entity_poly.pdbx_strand_id
1 'polypeptide(L)'
;MQHTQKRDYLQGIDGPTQAVLSSAESISPTLESLAYPPLEIQPLITSGPSENRVDLVFFSDGYLAEEKGKFIEDAKRLAGDISNNQTFNTVKPLLNFWAAFSPSNESGVGTGGKPKDTPFGLYRDGTELRGVYYAKPDAARAACLSMGDQCDFPILMGNDPLYGGLGGEFTVITPSLANGALVLRHELGHSIIDVGEEYDGGYAYFGVNALRNHSAPVSWAHWLTNTSSHHTRPERSVMPMQAYAWTLLNVSTPWAINFSASGLYSRHLVRFSLSGIPEAADLTVEIDGENLNWKPMPDIGVDRWHYDIHRNGGLSDGVHEVKFKLENEDREGEAQLCSAEILEFGDENEFVSSPGHYGLFPTFSEKNTTTYRPTNEDCLMRIVTTPNFCKVCAEGLWLALLQRVDLIDSAVAGCARDSASGQWSRTLDLNLVPLAQFRSDAVAPSESYTIKWSKDGLALEEFANKTRVELDDAEGRGLYLVEVTFATEEVLEDEEGLLTSRGAYLVIEQCDTLQDLAVGILGE
;
A
#
# COMPACT_ATOMS: atom_id res chain seq x y z
N MET A 1 17.25 24.71 18.71
CA MET A 1 17.02 23.50 17.90
C MET A 1 15.58 23.53 17.46
N GLN A 2 15.33 23.77 16.18
CA GLN A 2 14.04 23.53 15.56
C GLN A 2 14.39 22.67 14.35
N HIS A 3 14.34 21.35 14.51
CA HIS A 3 14.05 20.49 13.38
C HIS A 3 12.60 20.84 13.03
N THR A 4 12.37 21.55 11.93
CA THR A 4 11.06 21.46 11.28
C THR A 4 11.00 20.06 10.69
N GLN A 5 10.52 19.10 11.49
CA GLN A 5 10.13 17.79 10.97
C GLN A 5 9.03 18.03 9.95
N LYS A 6 9.07 17.33 8.81
CA LYS A 6 8.02 17.41 7.77
C LYS A 6 6.61 17.08 8.30
N ARG A 7 6.51 16.46 9.49
CA ARG A 7 5.27 16.18 10.23
C ARG A 7 4.33 17.40 10.40
N ASP A 8 4.83 18.63 10.34
CA ASP A 8 4.01 19.86 10.56
C ASP A 8 3.27 20.41 9.31
N TYR A 9 3.37 19.77 8.13
CA TYR A 9 2.84 20.35 6.86
C TYR A 9 1.44 19.88 6.43
N LEU A 10 0.75 19.03 7.20
CA LEU A 10 -0.54 18.47 6.82
C LEU A 10 -1.73 19.42 7.12
N GLN A 11 -1.88 20.49 6.33
CA GLN A 11 -3.11 21.28 6.31
C GLN A 11 -3.71 21.33 4.90
N GLY A 12 -4.74 20.52 4.69
CA GLY A 12 -5.75 20.72 3.64
C GLY A 12 -5.58 19.88 2.38
N ILE A 13 -6.01 18.61 2.44
CA ILE A 13 -6.39 17.85 1.24
C ILE A 13 -7.79 17.27 1.48
N ASP A 14 -8.81 17.89 0.86
CA ASP A 14 -10.17 17.36 0.79
C ASP A 14 -10.21 16.31 -0.35
N GLY A 15 -9.94 15.06 0.00
CA GLY A 15 -10.12 13.86 -0.82
C GLY A 15 -10.44 12.66 0.11
N PRO A 16 -10.94 11.51 -0.39
CA PRO A 16 -11.23 10.34 0.44
C PRO A 16 -9.96 9.54 0.77
N THR A 17 -8.88 10.23 1.14
CA THR A 17 -7.70 9.64 1.77
C THR A 17 -7.97 9.42 3.25
N GLN A 18 -7.44 8.33 3.81
CA GLN A 18 -7.40 8.17 5.27
C GLN A 18 -6.61 9.33 5.86
N ALA A 19 -7.24 10.13 6.72
CA ALA A 19 -6.50 11.05 7.57
C ALA A 19 -5.60 10.21 8.49
N VAL A 20 -4.29 10.49 8.48
CA VAL A 20 -3.34 9.88 9.42
C VAL A 20 -3.86 10.12 10.85
N LEU A 21 -4.21 9.02 11.51
CA LEU A 21 -4.95 9.09 12.79
C LEU A 21 -4.10 9.66 13.94
N SER A 22 -2.77 9.75 13.78
CA SER A 22 -1.83 10.30 14.76
C SER A 22 -1.45 11.78 14.54
N SER A 23 -2.00 12.48 13.54
CA SER A 23 -1.67 13.89 13.33
C SER A 23 -2.23 14.79 14.45
N ALA A 24 -1.42 15.75 14.93
CA ALA A 24 -1.65 16.50 16.16
C ALA A 24 -2.85 17.48 16.17
N GLU A 25 -3.62 17.60 15.08
CA GLU A 25 -4.76 18.52 14.96
C GLU A 25 -6.12 17.80 14.99
N SER A 26 -6.46 17.22 16.14
CA SER A 26 -7.86 17.17 16.60
C SER A 26 -7.96 16.92 18.11
N ILE A 27 -7.15 17.59 18.91
CA ILE A 27 -7.29 17.55 20.37
C ILE A 27 -8.48 18.43 20.78
N SER A 28 -9.70 17.89 20.65
CA SER A 28 -10.80 18.32 21.52
C SER A 28 -10.54 17.81 22.94
N PRO A 29 -10.76 18.62 23.99
CA PRO A 29 -10.38 18.30 25.37
C PRO A 29 -11.30 17.27 26.06
N THR A 30 -11.69 16.19 25.36
CA THR A 30 -12.51 15.10 25.92
C THR A 30 -11.90 13.71 25.72
N LEU A 31 -10.56 13.64 25.61
CA LEU A 31 -9.80 12.39 25.40
C LEU A 31 -9.47 11.63 26.70
N GLU A 32 -10.00 12.04 27.84
CA GLU A 32 -10.00 11.21 29.05
C GLU A 32 -11.23 10.29 29.01
N SER A 33 -11.02 9.02 28.60
CA SER A 33 -11.90 7.85 28.72
C SER A 33 -12.54 7.24 27.45
N LEU A 34 -11.94 7.37 26.26
CA LEU A 34 -12.20 6.35 25.25
C LEU A 34 -11.56 5.03 25.70
N ALA A 35 -12.39 4.09 26.14
CA ALA A 35 -11.95 2.77 26.53
C ALA A 35 -11.42 2.04 25.28
N TYR A 36 -10.12 1.77 25.25
CA TYR A 36 -9.47 0.94 24.24
C TYR A 36 -9.14 -0.45 24.84
N PRO A 37 -9.08 -1.51 24.01
CA PRO A 37 -8.71 -2.83 24.49
C PRO A 37 -7.26 -2.84 25.03
N PRO A 38 -6.91 -3.71 26.00
CA PRO A 38 -5.52 -3.81 26.45
C PRO A 38 -4.61 -4.21 25.27
N LEU A 39 -3.50 -3.50 25.11
CA LEU A 39 -2.55 -3.72 24.01
C LEU A 39 -1.23 -4.26 24.55
N GLU A 40 -0.82 -5.42 24.04
CA GLU A 40 0.55 -5.92 24.15
C GLU A 40 1.27 -5.65 22.83
N ILE A 41 2.12 -4.61 22.83
CA ILE A 41 2.80 -4.11 21.64
C ILE A 41 4.16 -4.78 21.48
N GLN A 42 4.50 -5.22 20.28
CA GLN A 42 5.83 -5.73 19.95
C GLN A 42 6.25 -5.38 18.51
N PRO A 43 7.55 -5.15 18.27
CA PRO A 43 8.07 -4.91 16.93
C PRO A 43 8.05 -6.20 16.09
N LEU A 44 7.72 -6.09 14.80
CA LEU A 44 7.82 -7.18 13.83
C LEU A 44 9.01 -6.97 12.89
N ILE A 45 9.07 -5.81 12.25
CA ILE A 45 10.13 -5.37 11.33
C ILE A 45 10.31 -3.86 11.54
N THR A 46 11.50 -3.42 11.94
CA THR A 46 11.78 -2.00 12.20
C THR A 46 12.96 -1.52 11.36
N SER A 47 12.85 -0.33 10.79
CA SER A 47 13.88 0.31 9.96
C SER A 47 14.43 1.61 10.55
N GLY A 48 13.84 2.09 11.66
CA GLY A 48 14.26 3.30 12.34
C GLY A 48 13.30 3.72 13.46
N PRO A 49 13.56 4.88 14.09
CA PRO A 49 12.67 5.46 15.10
C PRO A 49 11.31 5.86 14.50
N SER A 50 10.22 5.65 15.24
CA SER A 50 8.84 6.02 14.87
C SER A 50 8.65 7.53 14.67
N GLU A 51 9.53 8.34 15.26
CA GLU A 51 9.57 9.77 15.02
C GLU A 51 9.87 10.12 13.54
N ASN A 52 10.58 9.23 12.82
CA ASN A 52 10.99 9.42 11.42
C ASN A 52 10.70 8.21 10.52
N ARG A 53 9.71 7.38 10.87
CA ARG A 53 9.23 6.26 10.04
C ARG A 53 7.71 6.28 10.00
N VAL A 54 7.15 5.58 9.02
CA VAL A 54 5.71 5.32 8.97
C VAL A 54 5.43 3.99 9.66
N ASP A 55 4.62 4.02 10.71
CA ASP A 55 4.29 2.85 11.53
C ASP A 55 2.99 2.18 11.05
N LEU A 56 3.13 0.98 10.49
CA LEU A 56 2.03 0.08 10.12
C LEU A 56 1.78 -0.89 11.27
N VAL A 57 0.60 -0.84 11.89
CA VAL A 57 0.33 -1.58 13.13
C VAL A 57 -0.78 -2.60 12.91
N PHE A 58 -0.46 -3.89 13.02
CA PHE A 58 -1.47 -4.95 13.05
C PHE A 58 -2.12 -5.01 14.43
N PHE A 59 -3.42 -4.81 14.50
CA PHE A 59 -4.24 -5.00 15.70
C PHE A 59 -5.00 -6.32 15.61
N SER A 60 -4.92 -7.15 16.65
CA SER A 60 -5.58 -8.47 16.65
C SER A 60 -7.08 -8.39 16.90
N ASP A 61 -7.89 -9.08 16.10
CA ASP A 61 -9.31 -9.31 16.36
C ASP A 61 -9.69 -10.79 16.16
N GLY A 62 -10.48 -11.36 17.07
CA GLY A 62 -10.88 -12.77 17.03
C GLY A 62 -9.78 -13.75 17.41
N TYR A 63 -8.66 -13.30 17.96
CA TYR A 63 -7.61 -14.16 18.52
C TYR A 63 -7.80 -14.26 20.04
N LEU A 64 -7.98 -15.47 20.57
CA LEU A 64 -8.03 -15.71 22.01
C LEU A 64 -6.67 -15.46 22.67
N ALA A 65 -6.63 -15.39 24.01
CA ALA A 65 -5.39 -15.19 24.77
C ALA A 65 -4.32 -16.25 24.43
N GLU A 66 -4.73 -17.51 24.30
CA GLU A 66 -3.88 -18.64 23.90
C GLU A 66 -3.46 -18.60 22.42
N GLU A 67 -4.13 -17.82 21.58
CA GLU A 67 -3.84 -17.67 20.15
C GLU A 67 -2.88 -16.50 19.87
N LYS A 68 -2.32 -15.83 20.90
CA LYS A 68 -1.34 -14.75 20.73
C LYS A 68 -0.19 -15.15 19.79
N GLY A 69 0.36 -16.36 19.96
CA GLY A 69 1.44 -16.86 19.11
C GLY A 69 1.06 -16.92 17.63
N LYS A 70 -0.17 -17.38 17.34
CA LYS A 70 -0.73 -17.42 15.99
C LYS A 70 -0.87 -16.02 15.40
N PHE A 71 -1.41 -15.06 16.16
CA PHE A 71 -1.53 -13.67 15.73
C PHE A 71 -0.17 -13.07 15.33
N ILE A 72 0.86 -13.27 16.16
CA ILE A 72 2.20 -12.77 15.88
C ILE A 72 2.80 -13.41 14.63
N GLU A 73 2.60 -14.72 14.44
CA GLU A 73 3.06 -15.42 13.24
C GLU A 73 2.37 -14.88 11.98
N ASP A 74 1.04 -14.74 12.02
CA ASP A 74 0.24 -14.19 10.93
C ASP A 74 0.69 -12.77 10.56
N ALA A 75 0.80 -11.87 11.55
CA ALA A 75 1.21 -10.49 11.34
C ALA A 75 2.64 -10.39 10.78
N LYS A 76 3.57 -11.18 11.33
CA LYS A 76 4.97 -11.18 10.88
C LYS A 76 5.11 -11.72 9.47
N ARG A 77 4.37 -12.78 9.12
CA ARG A 77 4.31 -13.32 7.76
C ARG A 77 3.81 -12.27 6.79
N LEU A 78 2.65 -11.66 7.06
CA LEU A 78 2.08 -10.63 6.20
C LEU A 78 3.01 -9.41 6.04
N ALA A 79 3.58 -8.91 7.13
CA ALA A 79 4.57 -7.82 7.08
C ALA A 79 5.76 -8.17 6.18
N GLY A 80 6.27 -9.40 6.27
CA GLY A 80 7.34 -9.90 5.41
C GLY A 80 6.91 -10.06 3.95
N ASP A 81 5.73 -10.62 3.70
CA ASP A 81 5.20 -10.90 2.36
C ASP A 81 5.03 -9.60 1.55
N ILE A 82 4.67 -8.49 2.19
CA ILE A 82 4.47 -7.21 1.49
C ILE A 82 5.75 -6.37 1.37
N SER A 83 6.73 -6.54 2.27
CA SER A 83 7.91 -5.66 2.35
C SER A 83 9.22 -6.28 1.85
N ASN A 84 9.36 -7.61 1.78
CA ASN A 84 10.68 -8.18 1.50
C ASN A 84 11.10 -8.17 0.02
N ASN A 85 10.24 -8.56 -0.92
CA ASN A 85 10.57 -8.66 -2.36
C ASN A 85 9.40 -8.26 -3.26
N GLN A 86 8.44 -7.53 -2.70
CA GLN A 86 7.16 -7.24 -3.34
C GLN A 86 6.82 -5.76 -3.14
N THR A 87 5.57 -5.37 -3.35
CA THR A 87 5.00 -4.01 -3.36
C THR A 87 5.73 -2.92 -2.55
N PHE A 88 6.06 -3.17 -1.28
CA PHE A 88 6.65 -2.17 -0.36
C PHE A 88 8.17 -2.33 -0.19
N ASN A 89 8.83 -3.15 -1.00
CA ASN A 89 10.26 -3.45 -0.88
C ASN A 89 11.14 -2.23 -1.06
N THR A 90 10.88 -1.43 -2.09
CA THR A 90 11.70 -0.24 -2.37
C THR A 90 11.53 0.80 -1.26
N VAL A 91 10.33 0.97 -0.72
CA VAL A 91 10.06 1.90 0.38
C VAL A 91 10.27 1.31 1.78
N LYS A 92 10.68 0.04 1.92
CA LYS A 92 10.84 -0.64 3.22
C LYS A 92 11.65 0.15 4.27
N PRO A 93 12.76 0.84 3.91
CA PRO A 93 13.50 1.66 4.87
C PRO A 93 12.72 2.85 5.46
N LEU A 94 11.56 3.22 4.90
CA LEU A 94 10.66 4.25 5.41
C LEU A 94 9.63 3.72 6.41
N LEU A 95 9.54 2.40 6.57
CA LEU A 95 8.43 1.74 7.25
C LEU A 95 8.87 0.99 8.50
N ASN A 96 8.00 0.97 9.48
CA ASN A 96 8.03 0.08 10.63
C ASN A 96 6.75 -0.75 10.66
N PHE A 97 6.85 -1.98 11.14
CA PHE A 97 5.75 -2.92 11.31
C PHE A 97 5.68 -3.37 12.76
N TRP A 98 4.49 -3.23 13.36
CA TRP A 98 4.22 -3.57 14.74
C TRP A 98 3.05 -4.52 14.86
N ALA A 99 3.03 -5.31 15.93
CA ALA A 99 1.86 -6.06 16.35
C ALA A 99 1.36 -5.53 17.69
N ALA A 100 0.07 -5.22 17.76
CA ALA A 100 -0.65 -4.81 18.95
C ALA A 100 -1.69 -5.89 19.28
N PHE A 101 -1.37 -6.75 20.24
CA PHE A 101 -2.23 -7.86 20.63
C PHE A 101 -3.23 -7.45 21.71
N SER A 102 -4.49 -7.81 21.50
CA SER A 102 -5.60 -7.75 22.44
C SER A 102 -6.34 -9.08 22.44
N PRO A 103 -6.46 -9.77 23.58
CA PRO A 103 -7.18 -11.03 23.65
C PRO A 103 -8.67 -10.79 23.36
N SER A 104 -9.24 -11.62 22.50
CA SER A 104 -10.69 -11.67 22.22
C SER A 104 -11.39 -12.63 23.17
N ASN A 105 -12.66 -12.39 23.46
CA ASN A 105 -13.49 -13.32 24.24
C ASN A 105 -14.02 -14.46 23.37
N GLU A 106 -14.18 -14.22 22.08
CA GLU A 106 -14.57 -15.22 21.08
C GLU A 106 -13.53 -15.32 19.96
N SER A 107 -13.34 -16.54 19.43
CA SER A 107 -12.42 -16.78 18.32
C SER A 107 -13.07 -16.53 16.96
N GLY A 108 -12.28 -15.99 16.03
CA GLY A 108 -12.66 -15.68 14.65
C GLY A 108 -13.56 -14.46 14.51
N VAL A 109 -14.02 -14.23 13.29
CA VAL A 109 -14.90 -13.10 12.95
C VAL A 109 -16.38 -13.53 12.95
N GLY A 110 -17.27 -12.56 13.08
CA GLY A 110 -18.72 -12.74 12.99
C GLY A 110 -19.24 -12.97 11.57
N THR A 111 -20.47 -13.46 11.44
CA THR A 111 -21.13 -13.71 10.16
C THR A 111 -22.62 -13.36 10.24
N GLY A 112 -23.29 -13.16 9.10
CA GLY A 112 -24.72 -12.85 9.08
C GLY A 112 -25.04 -11.46 9.65
N GLY A 113 -24.11 -10.50 9.49
CA GLY A 113 -24.23 -9.13 10.01
C GLY A 113 -24.10 -9.03 11.53
N LYS A 114 -23.60 -10.10 12.18
CA LYS A 114 -23.48 -10.17 13.63
C LYS A 114 -22.03 -10.27 14.05
N PRO A 115 -21.44 -9.21 14.63
CA PRO A 115 -20.11 -9.28 15.20
C PRO A 115 -20.08 -10.21 16.42
N LYS A 116 -18.93 -10.86 16.60
CA LYS A 116 -18.58 -11.59 17.84
C LYS A 116 -18.09 -10.62 18.90
N ASP A 117 -17.97 -11.10 20.14
CA ASP A 117 -17.35 -10.36 21.24
C ASP A 117 -15.81 -10.36 21.12
N THR A 118 -15.34 -9.53 20.19
CA THR A 118 -13.93 -9.28 19.89
C THR A 118 -13.60 -7.79 20.08
N PRO A 119 -12.32 -7.40 20.22
CA PRO A 119 -11.91 -6.02 20.51
C PRO A 119 -12.52 -4.96 19.57
N PHE A 120 -12.57 -5.24 18.27
CA PHE A 120 -13.05 -4.36 17.21
C PHE A 120 -14.35 -4.85 16.55
N GLY A 121 -14.78 -6.07 16.88
CA GLY A 121 -16.06 -6.63 16.44
C GLY A 121 -16.07 -6.87 14.94
N LEU A 122 -15.08 -7.59 14.39
CA LEU A 122 -15.02 -7.86 12.96
C LEU A 122 -16.09 -8.88 12.52
N TYR A 123 -16.72 -8.65 11.35
CA TYR A 123 -17.79 -9.51 10.84
C TYR A 123 -17.99 -9.44 9.32
N ARG A 124 -18.71 -10.44 8.78
CA ARG A 124 -19.28 -10.45 7.42
C ARG A 124 -20.79 -10.31 7.45
N ASP A 125 -21.35 -9.63 6.46
CA ASP A 125 -22.81 -9.48 6.30
C ASP A 125 -23.51 -10.82 6.04
N GLY A 126 -22.86 -11.72 5.31
CA GLY A 126 -23.35 -13.09 5.05
C GLY A 126 -22.20 -14.10 5.06
N THR A 127 -22.29 -15.09 4.18
CA THR A 127 -21.26 -16.14 4.01
C THR A 127 -20.29 -15.79 2.89
N GLU A 128 -20.47 -14.66 2.22
CA GLU A 128 -19.67 -14.21 1.10
C GLU A 128 -18.24 -13.88 1.54
N LEU A 129 -17.25 -14.36 0.79
CA LEU A 129 -15.87 -13.95 0.95
C LEU A 129 -15.62 -12.60 0.25
N ARG A 130 -16.24 -11.54 0.81
CA ARG A 130 -16.17 -10.16 0.34
C ARG A 130 -15.46 -9.27 1.37
N GLY A 131 -16.23 -8.42 2.04
CA GLY A 131 -15.75 -7.42 2.98
C GLY A 131 -15.80 -7.96 4.41
N VAL A 132 -14.81 -7.60 5.20
CA VAL A 132 -14.83 -7.78 6.66
C VAL A 132 -15.00 -6.41 7.29
N TYR A 133 -16.15 -6.19 7.92
CA TYR A 133 -16.54 -4.92 8.52
C TYR A 133 -16.17 -4.89 10.01
N TYR A 134 -16.06 -3.70 10.60
CA TYR A 134 -15.84 -3.49 12.03
C TYR A 134 -17.04 -2.84 12.70
N ALA A 135 -17.39 -3.30 13.90
CA ALA A 135 -18.50 -2.75 14.67
C ALA A 135 -18.08 -1.72 15.73
N LYS A 136 -16.78 -1.60 16.04
CA LYS A 136 -16.25 -0.76 17.12
C LYS A 136 -15.15 0.21 16.63
N PRO A 137 -15.45 1.14 15.69
CA PRO A 137 -14.44 2.06 15.14
C PRO A 137 -13.82 2.98 16.20
N ASP A 138 -14.58 3.42 17.21
CA ASP A 138 -14.06 4.28 18.28
C ASP A 138 -13.01 3.56 19.14
N ALA A 139 -13.15 2.24 19.33
CA ALA A 139 -12.16 1.43 20.04
C ALA A 139 -10.87 1.27 19.21
N ALA A 140 -11.00 1.08 17.89
CA ALA A 140 -9.85 1.02 16.97
C ALA A 140 -9.09 2.35 16.92
N ARG A 141 -9.81 3.48 16.82
CA ARG A 141 -9.22 4.82 16.85
C ARG A 141 -8.50 5.09 18.17
N ALA A 142 -9.15 4.80 19.29
CA ALA A 142 -8.57 4.98 20.62
C ALA A 142 -7.33 4.08 20.84
N ALA A 143 -7.35 2.85 20.32
CA ALA A 143 -6.20 1.94 20.37
C ALA A 143 -5.00 2.52 19.62
N CYS A 144 -5.18 3.01 18.39
CA CYS A 144 -4.10 3.65 17.63
C CYS A 144 -3.58 4.92 18.33
N LEU A 145 -4.48 5.81 18.78
CA LEU A 145 -4.11 7.02 19.52
C LEU A 145 -3.35 6.71 20.83
N SER A 146 -3.66 5.60 21.50
CA SER A 146 -2.96 5.20 22.72
C SER A 146 -1.48 4.86 22.51
N MET A 147 -1.06 4.63 21.26
CA MET A 147 0.33 4.36 20.88
C MET A 147 1.14 5.63 20.56
N GLY A 148 0.54 6.82 20.66
CA GLY A 148 1.20 8.08 20.36
C GLY A 148 1.69 8.12 18.91
N ASP A 149 2.98 8.44 18.72
CA ASP A 149 3.59 8.50 17.39
C ASP A 149 3.85 7.14 16.73
N GLN A 150 3.61 6.03 17.45
CA GLN A 150 3.92 4.67 17.00
C GLN A 150 2.74 3.98 16.27
N CYS A 151 1.77 4.75 15.76
CA CYS A 151 0.65 4.22 14.97
C CYS A 151 0.19 5.23 13.92
N ASP A 152 0.44 4.93 12.65
CA ASP A 152 0.04 5.80 11.54
C ASP A 152 -1.05 5.18 10.70
N PHE A 153 -0.88 3.90 10.36
CA PHE A 153 -1.87 3.12 9.62
C PHE A 153 -2.25 1.87 10.42
N PRO A 154 -3.38 1.90 11.14
CA PRO A 154 -3.90 0.73 11.84
C PRO A 154 -4.48 -0.31 10.87
N ILE A 155 -4.00 -1.54 11.01
CA ILE A 155 -4.45 -2.71 10.25
C ILE A 155 -5.21 -3.63 11.21
N LEU A 156 -6.54 -3.69 11.10
CA LEU A 156 -7.37 -4.61 11.88
C LEU A 156 -7.33 -6.00 11.24
N MET A 157 -6.69 -6.96 11.92
CA MET A 157 -6.53 -8.33 11.42
C MET A 157 -7.48 -9.29 12.12
N GLY A 158 -8.47 -9.78 11.39
CA GLY A 158 -9.44 -10.78 11.89
C GLY A 158 -8.92 -12.20 11.79
N ASN A 159 -9.06 -13.00 12.85
CA ASN A 159 -8.64 -14.41 12.90
C ASN A 159 -9.51 -15.31 11.99
N ASP A 160 -9.35 -15.21 10.69
CA ASP A 160 -10.08 -15.98 9.69
C ASP A 160 -9.13 -16.39 8.55
N PRO A 161 -9.04 -17.68 8.19
CA PRO A 161 -8.12 -18.13 7.15
C PRO A 161 -8.58 -17.80 5.72
N LEU A 162 -9.76 -17.21 5.53
CA LEU A 162 -10.37 -16.99 4.22
C LEU A 162 -10.40 -15.50 3.84
N TYR A 163 -10.49 -15.24 2.54
CA TYR A 163 -10.51 -13.92 1.91
C TYR A 163 -11.44 -12.97 2.65
N GLY A 164 -10.91 -11.77 2.86
CA GLY A 164 -11.61 -10.70 3.53
C GLY A 164 -10.69 -9.50 3.68
N GLY A 165 -11.21 -8.34 3.31
CA GLY A 165 -10.58 -7.07 3.59
C GLY A 165 -11.56 -5.93 3.39
N LEU A 166 -11.16 -4.75 3.83
CA LEU A 166 -11.93 -3.53 3.65
C LEU A 166 -11.00 -2.32 3.77
N GLY A 167 -10.99 -1.50 2.74
CA GLY A 167 -10.48 -0.12 2.81
C GLY A 167 -11.50 0.79 3.49
N GLY A 168 -11.05 1.90 4.08
CA GLY A 168 -11.92 2.77 4.86
C GLY A 168 -11.14 3.72 5.73
N GLU A 169 -11.56 3.98 6.98
CA GLU A 169 -10.73 4.66 8.00
C GLU A 169 -9.60 3.75 8.52
N PHE A 170 -9.85 2.44 8.56
CA PHE A 170 -8.91 1.42 8.99
C PHE A 170 -8.71 0.44 7.83
N THR A 171 -7.48 -0.04 7.66
CA THR A 171 -7.22 -1.20 6.79
C THR A 171 -7.74 -2.45 7.51
N VAL A 172 -8.70 -3.17 6.95
CA VAL A 172 -9.13 -4.47 7.49
C VAL A 172 -8.62 -5.58 6.60
N ILE A 173 -8.08 -6.64 7.21
CA ILE A 173 -7.60 -7.82 6.49
C ILE A 173 -7.89 -9.11 7.26
N THR A 174 -7.71 -10.22 6.56
CA THR A 174 -7.65 -11.57 7.11
C THR A 174 -6.29 -12.19 6.80
N PRO A 175 -5.74 -13.07 7.65
CA PRO A 175 -4.46 -13.74 7.44
C PRO A 175 -4.51 -14.89 6.42
N SER A 176 -5.45 -14.88 5.46
CA SER A 176 -5.52 -15.90 4.41
C SER A 176 -4.15 -16.16 3.78
N LEU A 177 -3.79 -17.44 3.62
CA LEU A 177 -2.53 -17.81 2.96
C LEU A 177 -2.56 -17.50 1.46
N ALA A 178 -3.72 -17.63 0.82
CA ALA A 178 -3.87 -17.37 -0.60
C ALA A 178 -3.99 -15.87 -0.90
N ASN A 179 -4.69 -15.12 -0.04
CA ASN A 179 -5.15 -13.76 -0.35
C ASN A 179 -4.70 -12.69 0.65
N GLY A 180 -4.30 -13.03 1.87
CA GLY A 180 -4.06 -12.04 2.93
C GLY A 180 -3.03 -10.98 2.53
N ALA A 181 -1.89 -11.40 1.94
CA ALA A 181 -0.88 -10.47 1.47
C ALA A 181 -1.34 -9.66 0.25
N LEU A 182 -2.14 -10.24 -0.65
CA LEU A 182 -2.68 -9.58 -1.84
C LEU A 182 -3.65 -8.45 -1.46
N VAL A 183 -4.61 -8.78 -0.60
CA VAL A 183 -5.58 -7.84 -0.06
C VAL A 183 -4.87 -6.76 0.76
N LEU A 184 -3.94 -7.13 1.64
CA LEU A 184 -3.19 -6.16 2.44
C LEU A 184 -2.46 -5.11 1.57
N ARG A 185 -1.84 -5.52 0.46
CA ARG A 185 -1.17 -4.57 -0.46
C ARG A 185 -2.15 -3.61 -1.11
N HIS A 186 -3.31 -4.12 -1.54
CA HIS A 186 -4.37 -3.32 -2.14
C HIS A 186 -4.93 -2.30 -1.15
N GLU A 187 -5.36 -2.76 0.02
CA GLU A 187 -5.97 -1.89 1.03
C GLU A 187 -4.98 -0.88 1.62
N LEU A 188 -3.71 -1.25 1.80
CA LEU A 188 -2.68 -0.28 2.20
C LEU A 188 -2.37 0.74 1.12
N GLY A 189 -2.50 0.40 -0.17
CA GLY A 189 -2.36 1.40 -1.22
C GLY A 189 -3.44 2.49 -1.13
N HIS A 190 -4.69 2.12 -0.86
CA HIS A 190 -5.77 3.08 -0.59
C HIS A 190 -5.57 3.85 0.72
N SER A 191 -4.95 3.21 1.71
CA SER A 191 -4.70 3.82 3.01
C SER A 191 -3.59 4.87 2.95
N ILE A 192 -2.51 4.57 2.22
CA ILE A 192 -1.29 5.39 2.20
C ILE A 192 -1.32 6.43 1.06
N ILE A 193 -1.89 6.08 -0.09
CA ILE A 193 -1.80 6.88 -1.31
C ILE A 193 -3.17 7.50 -1.60
N ASP A 194 -3.20 8.74 -2.09
CA ASP A 194 -4.39 9.29 -2.74
C ASP A 194 -4.60 8.62 -4.11
N VAL A 195 -5.15 7.39 -4.08
CA VAL A 195 -5.47 6.57 -5.26
C VAL A 195 -6.92 6.12 -5.21
N GLY A 196 -7.49 5.95 -6.38
CA GLY A 196 -8.77 5.28 -6.56
C GLY A 196 -8.60 3.84 -7.03
N GLU A 197 -9.74 3.19 -7.22
CA GLU A 197 -9.85 1.86 -7.81
C GLU A 197 -9.48 1.89 -9.29
N GLU A 198 -8.86 0.82 -9.78
CA GLU A 198 -8.65 0.62 -11.21
C GLU A 198 -9.51 -0.51 -11.79
N TYR A 199 -10.12 -1.35 -10.96
CA TYR A 199 -11.10 -2.35 -11.39
C TYR A 199 -12.48 -1.73 -11.73
N ASP A 200 -13.25 -2.43 -12.55
CA ASP A 200 -14.57 -1.98 -12.99
C ASP A 200 -15.67 -2.26 -11.95
N GLY A 201 -16.75 -1.49 -11.96
CA GLY A 201 -17.89 -1.62 -11.05
C GLY A 201 -17.68 -1.09 -9.64
N GLY A 202 -16.56 -0.42 -9.39
CA GLY A 202 -16.38 0.38 -8.20
C GLY A 202 -17.16 1.70 -8.28
N TYR A 203 -16.98 2.51 -7.24
CA TYR A 203 -17.51 3.88 -7.16
C TYR A 203 -16.41 4.93 -6.94
N ALA A 204 -15.20 4.50 -6.59
CA ALA A 204 -14.16 5.36 -6.04
C ALA A 204 -13.03 5.55 -7.07
N TYR A 205 -13.24 6.48 -8.02
CA TYR A 205 -12.28 6.80 -9.08
C TYR A 205 -11.75 8.23 -8.92
N PHE A 206 -10.63 8.38 -8.23
CA PHE A 206 -9.99 9.64 -7.89
C PHE A 206 -8.47 9.43 -7.70
N GLY A 207 -7.74 10.47 -7.31
CA GLY A 207 -6.34 10.35 -6.97
C GLY A 207 -5.40 10.29 -8.17
N VAL A 208 -4.14 9.94 -7.90
CA VAL A 208 -3.05 10.01 -8.88
C VAL A 208 -3.25 9.07 -10.08
N ASN A 209 -4.01 7.98 -9.89
CA ASN A 209 -4.25 6.94 -10.89
C ASN A 209 -5.63 7.02 -11.57
N ALA A 210 -6.38 8.12 -11.42
CA ALA A 210 -7.68 8.26 -12.07
C ALA A 210 -7.87 9.61 -12.77
N LEU A 211 -8.38 9.56 -14.00
CA LEU A 211 -8.76 10.74 -14.77
C LEU A 211 -10.25 10.69 -15.10
N ARG A 212 -11.01 11.72 -14.68
CA ARG A 212 -12.47 11.77 -14.89
C ARG A 212 -12.88 12.12 -16.33
N ASN A 213 -12.05 12.88 -17.04
CA ASN A 213 -12.35 13.34 -18.38
C ASN A 213 -11.05 13.35 -19.21
N HIS A 214 -11.03 12.62 -20.33
CA HIS A 214 -9.85 12.53 -21.21
C HIS A 214 -9.48 13.86 -21.89
N SER A 215 -10.34 14.87 -21.82
CA SER A 215 -10.03 16.24 -22.27
C SER A 215 -9.30 17.08 -21.21
N ALA A 216 -9.20 16.60 -19.97
CA ALA A 216 -8.46 17.26 -18.90
C ALA A 216 -6.96 16.87 -18.95
N PRO A 217 -6.07 17.67 -18.32
CA PRO A 217 -4.67 17.28 -18.15
C PRO A 217 -4.56 15.91 -17.46
N VAL A 218 -3.69 15.05 -17.99
CA VAL A 218 -3.43 13.72 -17.44
C VAL A 218 -2.47 13.86 -16.27
N SER A 219 -2.85 13.40 -15.07
CA SER A 219 -2.03 13.51 -13.85
C SER A 219 -0.74 12.66 -13.92
N TRP A 220 -0.70 11.64 -14.78
CA TRP A 220 0.48 10.81 -15.04
C TRP A 220 1.13 11.09 -16.40
N ALA A 221 1.05 12.34 -16.89
CA ALA A 221 1.53 12.69 -18.23
C ALA A 221 3.00 12.32 -18.48
N HIS A 222 3.86 12.46 -17.46
CA HIS A 222 5.28 12.11 -17.49
C HIS A 222 5.56 10.61 -17.61
N TRP A 223 4.59 9.76 -17.29
CA TRP A 223 4.69 8.31 -17.45
C TRP A 223 4.19 7.80 -18.80
N LEU A 224 3.51 8.62 -19.60
CA LEU A 224 2.91 8.21 -20.88
C LEU A 224 3.96 7.65 -21.85
N THR A 225 3.69 6.48 -22.43
CA THR A 225 4.63 5.78 -23.32
C THR A 225 4.85 6.50 -24.66
N ASN A 226 3.87 7.28 -25.14
CA ASN A 226 3.99 8.02 -26.39
C ASN A 226 3.62 9.50 -26.21
N THR A 227 4.61 10.32 -25.86
CA THR A 227 4.45 11.77 -25.62
C THR A 227 4.41 12.61 -26.90
N SER A 228 4.59 11.99 -28.08
CA SER A 228 4.83 12.70 -29.33
C SER A 228 3.57 13.07 -30.13
N SER A 229 2.40 12.54 -29.77
CA SER A 229 1.10 12.98 -30.31
C SER A 229 0.39 13.85 -29.29
N HIS A 230 0.10 15.09 -29.65
CA HIS A 230 -0.51 16.13 -28.79
C HIS A 230 -1.87 15.79 -28.13
N HIS A 231 -2.39 14.56 -28.29
CA HIS A 231 -3.55 14.05 -27.58
C HIS A 231 -3.38 12.53 -27.31
N THR A 232 -3.29 12.13 -26.04
CA THR A 232 -3.42 10.73 -25.65
C THR A 232 -4.86 10.31 -25.91
N ARG A 233 -5.06 9.40 -26.87
CA ARG A 233 -6.39 8.83 -27.12
C ARG A 233 -6.76 7.83 -26.02
N PRO A 234 -8.04 7.70 -25.65
CA PRO A 234 -8.50 6.53 -24.91
C PRO A 234 -8.21 5.22 -25.64
N GLU A 235 -7.85 4.18 -24.89
CA GLU A 235 -7.77 2.81 -25.38
C GLU A 235 -9.17 2.24 -25.57
N ARG A 236 -9.46 1.66 -26.72
CA ARG A 236 -10.81 1.31 -27.14
C ARG A 236 -11.27 0.03 -26.45
N SER A 237 -12.11 0.17 -25.43
CA SER A 237 -12.73 -0.94 -24.70
C SER A 237 -14.14 -0.61 -24.24
N VAL A 238 -14.91 -1.65 -23.90
CA VAL A 238 -16.24 -1.54 -23.26
C VAL A 238 -16.44 -2.72 -22.30
N MET A 239 -17.34 -2.56 -21.33
CA MET A 239 -17.80 -3.62 -20.44
C MET A 239 -19.29 -3.90 -20.69
N PRO A 240 -19.66 -4.81 -21.61
CA PRO A 240 -21.06 -5.09 -21.92
C PRO A 240 -21.84 -5.72 -20.77
N MET A 241 -21.15 -6.37 -19.83
CA MET A 241 -21.78 -7.07 -18.71
C MET A 241 -20.94 -6.95 -17.45
N GLN A 242 -21.62 -6.65 -16.35
CA GLN A 242 -21.09 -6.79 -15.00
C GLN A 242 -22.18 -7.30 -14.05
N ALA A 243 -21.81 -8.27 -13.23
CA ALA A 243 -22.67 -8.85 -12.21
C ALA A 243 -21.86 -9.18 -10.95
N TYR A 244 -22.18 -8.50 -9.85
CA TYR A 244 -21.76 -8.88 -8.50
C TYR A 244 -22.76 -9.88 -7.93
N ALA A 245 -22.64 -11.13 -8.39
CA ALA A 245 -23.68 -12.14 -8.20
C ALA A 245 -23.88 -12.56 -6.74
N TRP A 246 -22.78 -12.69 -5.98
CA TRP A 246 -22.79 -13.10 -4.56
C TRP A 246 -23.78 -14.24 -4.26
N THR A 247 -23.77 -15.28 -5.10
CA THR A 247 -24.80 -16.33 -5.07
C THR A 247 -24.19 -17.70 -4.94
N LEU A 248 -24.79 -18.52 -4.08
CA LEU A 248 -24.51 -19.96 -4.06
C LEU A 248 -24.96 -20.58 -5.38
N LEU A 249 -24.14 -21.47 -5.90
CA LEU A 249 -24.45 -22.27 -7.08
C LEU A 249 -25.12 -23.58 -6.67
N ASN A 250 -25.92 -24.13 -7.58
CA ASN A 250 -26.66 -25.36 -7.39
C ASN A 250 -26.59 -26.21 -8.66
N VAL A 251 -26.55 -27.54 -8.53
CA VAL A 251 -26.44 -28.45 -9.69
C VAL A 251 -27.73 -28.50 -10.51
N SER A 252 -28.88 -28.22 -9.89
CA SER A 252 -30.19 -28.25 -10.54
C SER A 252 -30.46 -27.03 -11.43
N THR A 253 -29.91 -25.87 -11.06
CA THR A 253 -30.19 -24.59 -11.73
C THR A 253 -28.89 -23.82 -11.93
N PRO A 254 -28.37 -23.74 -13.18
CA PRO A 254 -27.18 -22.95 -13.45
C PRO A 254 -27.48 -21.45 -13.29
N TRP A 255 -26.47 -20.69 -12.89
CA TRP A 255 -26.53 -19.23 -12.97
C TRP A 255 -26.21 -18.82 -14.40
N ALA A 256 -27.06 -18.00 -15.01
CA ALA A 256 -26.85 -17.50 -16.36
C ALA A 256 -27.35 -16.06 -16.49
N ILE A 257 -26.68 -15.27 -17.32
CA ILE A 257 -27.09 -13.91 -17.64
C ILE A 257 -26.88 -13.62 -19.12
N ASN A 258 -27.87 -12.94 -19.70
CA ASN A 258 -27.80 -12.45 -21.07
C ASN A 258 -27.25 -11.02 -21.10
N PHE A 259 -26.43 -10.72 -22.11
CA PHE A 259 -25.90 -9.39 -22.37
C PHE A 259 -25.83 -9.12 -23.87
N SER A 260 -25.70 -7.86 -24.27
CA SER A 260 -25.64 -7.47 -25.68
C SER A 260 -24.24 -7.03 -26.06
N ALA A 261 -23.72 -7.58 -27.16
CA ALA A 261 -22.46 -7.15 -27.77
C ALA A 261 -22.73 -6.49 -29.12
N SER A 262 -21.84 -5.59 -29.53
CA SER A 262 -22.01 -4.76 -30.73
C SER A 262 -21.42 -5.36 -32.01
N GLY A 263 -20.61 -6.43 -31.90
CA GLY A 263 -19.86 -6.96 -33.03
C GLY A 263 -18.66 -6.11 -33.48
N LEU A 264 -18.34 -5.01 -32.77
CA LEU A 264 -17.35 -4.02 -33.23
C LEU A 264 -15.96 -4.17 -32.59
N TYR A 265 -15.76 -5.14 -31.71
CA TYR A 265 -14.52 -5.37 -30.98
C TYR A 265 -13.82 -6.62 -31.48
N SER A 266 -12.51 -6.70 -31.30
CA SER A 266 -11.69 -7.77 -31.87
C SER A 266 -11.39 -8.89 -30.88
N ARG A 267 -11.53 -8.62 -29.58
CA ARG A 267 -11.18 -9.53 -28.49
C ARG A 267 -12.14 -9.33 -27.33
N HIS A 268 -12.24 -10.33 -26.46
CA HIS A 268 -12.97 -10.20 -25.20
C HIS A 268 -12.28 -10.92 -24.05
N LEU A 269 -12.67 -10.56 -22.83
CA LEU A 269 -12.29 -11.18 -21.57
C LEU A 269 -13.55 -11.58 -20.83
N VAL A 270 -13.59 -12.84 -20.37
CA VAL A 270 -14.53 -13.29 -19.35
C VAL A 270 -13.78 -13.28 -18.03
N ARG A 271 -14.13 -12.34 -17.16
CA ARG A 271 -13.54 -12.18 -15.81
C ARG A 271 -14.56 -12.61 -14.78
N PHE A 272 -14.15 -13.40 -13.79
CA PHE A 272 -15.04 -13.82 -12.72
C PHE A 272 -14.28 -14.15 -11.46
N SER A 273 -14.99 -14.20 -10.32
CA SER A 273 -14.41 -14.69 -9.08
C SER A 273 -15.30 -15.74 -8.42
N LEU A 274 -14.67 -16.76 -7.83
CA LEU A 274 -15.32 -17.93 -7.23
C LEU A 274 -14.78 -18.16 -5.82
N SER A 275 -15.60 -18.75 -4.95
CA SER A 275 -15.16 -19.36 -3.69
C SER A 275 -15.84 -20.72 -3.50
N GLY A 276 -15.19 -21.63 -2.76
CA GLY A 276 -15.74 -22.98 -2.54
C GLY A 276 -15.67 -23.92 -3.76
N ILE A 277 -14.86 -23.60 -4.78
CA ILE A 277 -14.75 -24.36 -6.04
C ILE A 277 -13.27 -24.67 -6.34
N PRO A 278 -12.65 -25.62 -5.59
CA PRO A 278 -11.22 -25.90 -5.72
C PRO A 278 -10.85 -26.73 -6.95
N GLU A 279 -11.78 -27.50 -7.52
CA GLU A 279 -11.48 -28.44 -8.60
C GLU A 279 -12.11 -28.02 -9.93
N ALA A 280 -11.41 -28.23 -11.04
CA ALA A 280 -11.92 -27.90 -12.38
C ALA A 280 -13.19 -28.68 -12.73
N ALA A 281 -13.37 -29.86 -12.13
CA ALA A 281 -14.54 -30.71 -12.33
C ALA A 281 -15.77 -30.24 -11.54
N ASP A 282 -15.62 -29.30 -10.60
CA ASP A 282 -16.73 -28.82 -9.77
C ASP A 282 -17.65 -27.87 -10.54
N LEU A 283 -17.15 -27.20 -11.59
CA LEU A 283 -17.88 -26.13 -12.29
C LEU A 283 -17.61 -26.14 -13.80
N THR A 284 -18.67 -25.97 -14.59
CA THR A 284 -18.57 -25.62 -16.02
C THR A 284 -18.87 -24.13 -16.20
N VAL A 285 -18.00 -23.42 -16.93
CA VAL A 285 -18.21 -22.03 -17.33
C VAL A 285 -18.30 -21.96 -18.85
N GLU A 286 -19.39 -21.38 -19.37
CA GLU A 286 -19.67 -21.32 -20.80
C GLU A 286 -19.98 -19.90 -21.26
N ILE A 287 -19.59 -19.58 -22.50
CA ILE A 287 -20.10 -18.43 -23.26
C ILE A 287 -20.74 -18.95 -24.55
N ASP A 288 -22.02 -18.65 -24.76
CA ASP A 288 -22.83 -19.18 -25.87
C ASP A 288 -22.76 -20.71 -26.06
N GLY A 289 -22.64 -21.43 -24.94
CA GLY A 289 -22.48 -22.89 -24.91
C GLY A 289 -21.07 -23.40 -25.25
N GLU A 290 -20.10 -22.52 -25.49
CA GLU A 290 -18.68 -22.89 -25.57
C GLU A 290 -18.08 -22.95 -24.16
N ASN A 291 -17.59 -24.11 -23.75
CA ASN A 291 -16.87 -24.27 -22.48
C ASN A 291 -15.53 -23.52 -22.49
N LEU A 292 -15.33 -22.65 -21.51
CA LEU A 292 -14.12 -21.84 -21.36
C LEU A 292 -12.91 -22.62 -20.85
N ASN A 293 -13.10 -23.85 -20.36
CA ASN A 293 -12.06 -24.70 -19.79
C ASN A 293 -11.20 -23.97 -18.76
N TRP A 294 -11.87 -23.28 -17.83
CA TRP A 294 -11.23 -22.57 -16.74
C TRP A 294 -10.39 -23.54 -15.88
N LYS A 295 -9.38 -23.00 -15.21
CA LYS A 295 -8.49 -23.79 -14.34
C LYS A 295 -8.48 -23.18 -12.94
N PRO A 296 -8.74 -23.98 -11.89
CA PRO A 296 -8.67 -23.49 -10.53
C PRO A 296 -7.23 -23.09 -10.18
N MET A 297 -7.12 -22.11 -9.27
CA MET A 297 -5.85 -21.77 -8.65
C MET A 297 -5.42 -22.95 -7.77
N PRO A 298 -4.19 -23.45 -7.88
CA PRO A 298 -3.71 -24.54 -7.04
C PRO A 298 -3.86 -24.21 -5.55
N ASP A 299 -4.25 -25.22 -4.77
CA ASP A 299 -4.36 -25.16 -3.30
C ASP A 299 -5.31 -24.07 -2.76
N ILE A 300 -6.21 -23.51 -3.59
CA ILE A 300 -7.14 -22.45 -3.18
C ILE A 300 -8.15 -22.90 -2.10
N GLY A 301 -8.47 -24.19 -2.06
CA GLY A 301 -9.45 -24.75 -1.14
C GLY A 301 -10.82 -24.07 -1.30
N VAL A 302 -11.38 -23.60 -0.19
CA VAL A 302 -12.68 -22.89 -0.19
C VAL A 302 -12.51 -21.37 -0.28
N ASP A 303 -11.29 -20.87 -0.38
CA ASP A 303 -11.01 -19.44 -0.45
C ASP A 303 -11.46 -18.83 -1.78
N ARG A 304 -11.47 -17.50 -1.87
CA ARG A 304 -11.86 -16.76 -3.08
C ARG A 304 -10.68 -16.55 -4.01
N TRP A 305 -10.92 -16.68 -5.31
CA TRP A 305 -9.95 -16.31 -6.35
C TRP A 305 -10.60 -15.62 -7.54
N HIS A 306 -9.79 -14.86 -8.29
CA HIS A 306 -10.19 -14.10 -9.48
C HIS A 306 -9.55 -14.72 -10.73
N TYR A 307 -10.37 -14.93 -11.76
CA TYR A 307 -9.98 -15.62 -12.99
C TYR A 307 -10.24 -14.74 -14.21
N ASP A 308 -9.25 -14.73 -15.11
CA ASP A 308 -9.30 -13.98 -16.36
C ASP A 308 -9.14 -14.94 -17.54
N ILE A 309 -10.18 -15.06 -18.37
CA ILE A 309 -10.18 -15.87 -19.58
C ILE A 309 -10.17 -14.96 -20.80
N HIS A 310 -8.97 -14.68 -21.31
CA HIS A 310 -8.79 -13.88 -22.52
C HIS A 310 -9.10 -14.68 -23.79
N ARG A 311 -9.79 -14.04 -24.74
CA ARG A 311 -10.21 -14.63 -26.01
C ARG A 311 -9.84 -13.69 -27.17
N ASN A 312 -9.16 -14.25 -28.16
CA ASN A 312 -8.65 -13.51 -29.33
C ASN A 312 -9.71 -13.22 -30.42
N GLY A 313 -10.98 -13.57 -30.18
CA GLY A 313 -12.09 -13.28 -31.10
C GLY A 313 -13.08 -12.32 -30.46
N GLY A 314 -13.65 -11.41 -31.25
CA GLY A 314 -14.76 -10.55 -30.82
C GLY A 314 -16.06 -11.34 -30.69
N LEU A 315 -16.98 -10.82 -29.89
CA LEU A 315 -18.36 -11.31 -29.86
C LEU A 315 -19.10 -10.78 -31.08
N SER A 316 -20.07 -11.54 -31.60
CA SER A 316 -20.92 -11.09 -32.71
C SER A 316 -21.86 -9.96 -32.28
N ASP A 317 -22.46 -9.25 -33.24
CA ASP A 317 -23.58 -8.37 -32.92
C ASP A 317 -24.78 -9.20 -32.47
N GLY A 318 -25.32 -8.91 -31.29
CA GLY A 318 -26.50 -9.61 -30.76
C GLY A 318 -26.46 -9.87 -29.27
N VAL A 319 -27.32 -10.80 -28.84
CA VAL A 319 -27.45 -11.24 -27.45
C VAL A 319 -26.61 -12.49 -27.23
N HIS A 320 -25.79 -12.44 -26.19
CA HIS A 320 -24.90 -13.51 -25.75
C HIS A 320 -25.29 -13.97 -24.34
N GLU A 321 -24.96 -15.21 -24.01
CA GLU A 321 -25.20 -15.78 -22.67
C GLU A 321 -23.87 -16.24 -22.05
N VAL A 322 -23.61 -15.83 -20.81
CA VAL A 322 -22.59 -16.48 -19.97
C VAL A 322 -23.28 -17.34 -18.91
N LYS A 323 -22.76 -18.53 -18.69
CA LYS A 323 -23.36 -19.55 -17.82
C LYS A 323 -22.33 -20.18 -16.90
N PHE A 324 -22.72 -20.34 -15.64
CA PHE A 324 -21.97 -21.00 -14.59
C PHE A 324 -22.81 -22.15 -14.05
N LYS A 325 -22.38 -23.38 -14.30
CA LYS A 325 -23.09 -24.60 -13.92
C LYS A 325 -22.25 -25.40 -12.94
N LEU A 326 -22.74 -25.53 -11.70
CA LEU A 326 -22.13 -26.43 -10.73
C LEU A 326 -22.36 -27.87 -11.19
N GLU A 327 -21.30 -28.66 -11.20
CA GLU A 327 -21.32 -30.08 -11.60
C GLU A 327 -21.23 -31.01 -10.39
N ASN A 328 -20.67 -30.54 -9.28
CA ASN A 328 -20.47 -31.34 -8.08
C ASN A 328 -21.47 -30.97 -6.97
N GLU A 329 -22.40 -31.89 -6.66
CA GLU A 329 -23.42 -31.72 -5.61
C GLU A 329 -22.81 -31.59 -4.21
N ASP A 330 -21.64 -32.19 -3.96
CA ASP A 330 -20.94 -32.11 -2.67
C ASP A 330 -20.48 -30.68 -2.33
N ARG A 331 -20.53 -29.75 -3.29
CA ARG A 331 -20.19 -28.34 -3.11
C ARG A 331 -21.40 -27.44 -2.86
N GLU A 332 -22.62 -27.96 -2.90
CA GLU A 332 -23.80 -27.13 -2.62
C GLU A 332 -23.77 -26.57 -1.19
N GLY A 333 -24.08 -25.27 -1.06
CA GLY A 333 -23.98 -24.55 0.21
C GLY A 333 -22.61 -23.89 0.44
N GLU A 334 -21.58 -24.25 -0.34
CA GLU A 334 -20.24 -23.64 -0.26
C GLU A 334 -19.82 -22.98 -1.58
N ALA A 335 -20.10 -23.60 -2.73
CA ALA A 335 -19.75 -23.07 -4.04
C ALA A 335 -20.49 -21.77 -4.34
N GLN A 336 -19.74 -20.70 -4.52
CA GLN A 336 -20.28 -19.36 -4.73
C GLN A 336 -19.68 -18.73 -5.98
N LEU A 337 -20.55 -18.16 -6.82
CA LEU A 337 -20.17 -17.18 -7.82
C LEU A 337 -20.18 -15.80 -7.17
N CYS A 338 -19.01 -15.18 -7.07
CA CYS A 338 -18.84 -13.90 -6.40
C CYS A 338 -19.07 -12.73 -7.37
N SER A 339 -18.41 -12.78 -8.53
CA SER A 339 -18.58 -11.78 -9.61
C SER A 339 -18.40 -12.41 -10.99
N ALA A 340 -19.01 -11.80 -12.01
CA ALA A 340 -18.82 -12.10 -13.42
C ALA A 340 -18.88 -10.82 -14.27
N GLU A 341 -17.95 -10.68 -15.21
CA GLU A 341 -17.74 -9.52 -16.06
C GLU A 341 -17.38 -9.97 -17.48
N ILE A 342 -17.86 -9.20 -18.45
CA ILE A 342 -17.45 -9.31 -19.85
C ILE A 342 -16.85 -7.97 -20.24
N LEU A 343 -15.62 -8.01 -20.74
CA LEU A 343 -14.97 -6.84 -21.35
C LEU A 343 -14.66 -7.14 -22.81
N GLU A 344 -14.83 -6.15 -23.67
CA GLU A 344 -14.45 -6.21 -25.08
C GLU A 344 -13.38 -5.16 -25.40
N PHE A 345 -12.42 -5.53 -26.24
CA PHE A 345 -11.26 -4.71 -26.58
C PHE A 345 -11.08 -4.60 -28.09
N GLY A 346 -10.61 -3.44 -28.54
CA GLY A 346 -10.15 -3.24 -29.91
C GLY A 346 -8.94 -4.12 -30.24
N ASP A 347 -8.46 -4.03 -31.49
CA ASP A 347 -7.19 -4.66 -31.85
C ASP A 347 -5.99 -3.94 -31.17
N GLU A 348 -4.76 -4.44 -31.34
CA GLU A 348 -3.57 -3.84 -30.70
C GLU A 348 -3.25 -2.41 -31.19
N ASN A 349 -3.85 -1.93 -32.29
CA ASN A 349 -3.71 -0.53 -32.72
C ASN A 349 -4.69 0.38 -31.99
N GLU A 350 -5.82 -0.16 -31.52
CA GLU A 350 -6.89 0.55 -30.82
C GLU A 350 -6.85 0.36 -29.29
N PHE A 351 -6.31 -0.77 -28.82
CA PHE A 351 -6.18 -1.16 -27.41
C PHE A 351 -4.86 -1.89 -27.18
N VAL A 352 -3.86 -1.20 -26.64
CA VAL A 352 -2.55 -1.79 -26.33
C VAL A 352 -2.64 -2.64 -25.07
N SER A 353 -2.61 -3.96 -25.21
CA SER A 353 -2.77 -4.87 -24.06
C SER A 353 -1.45 -5.24 -23.37
N SER A 354 -0.31 -4.96 -24.03
CA SER A 354 1.01 -5.36 -23.56
C SER A 354 1.41 -4.64 -22.27
N PRO A 355 1.95 -5.36 -21.27
CA PRO A 355 2.50 -4.75 -20.07
C PRO A 355 3.55 -3.68 -20.33
N GLY A 356 3.58 -2.66 -19.49
CA GLY A 356 4.50 -1.53 -19.56
C GLY A 356 4.02 -0.37 -20.43
N HIS A 357 2.81 -0.46 -21.01
CA HIS A 357 2.19 0.65 -21.74
C HIS A 357 1.39 1.54 -20.80
N TYR A 358 1.70 2.84 -20.81
CA TYR A 358 1.01 3.87 -20.04
C TYR A 358 0.22 4.78 -20.99
N GLY A 359 -1.09 4.80 -20.80
CA GLY A 359 -2.06 5.46 -21.67
C GLY A 359 -3.30 5.90 -20.90
N LEU A 360 -4.44 5.91 -21.59
CA LEU A 360 -5.75 6.21 -21.01
C LEU A 360 -6.67 4.99 -21.18
N PHE A 361 -6.65 4.09 -20.21
CA PHE A 361 -7.48 2.89 -20.23
C PHE A 361 -8.84 3.16 -19.59
N PRO A 362 -9.98 2.96 -20.27
CA PRO A 362 -11.29 3.16 -19.68
C PRO A 362 -11.55 2.25 -18.49
N THR A 363 -12.06 2.83 -17.41
CA THR A 363 -12.62 2.12 -16.25
C THR A 363 -14.09 2.49 -16.11
N PHE A 364 -14.95 1.51 -15.86
CA PHE A 364 -16.40 1.67 -15.84
C PHE A 364 -16.92 1.55 -14.41
N SER A 365 -17.57 2.58 -13.89
CA SER A 365 -18.18 2.53 -12.55
C SER A 365 -19.46 1.70 -12.49
N GLU A 366 -19.94 1.41 -11.27
CA GLU A 366 -21.26 0.78 -11.03
C GLU A 366 -22.44 1.54 -11.66
N LYS A 367 -22.26 2.84 -11.94
CA LYS A 367 -23.26 3.72 -12.59
C LYS A 367 -23.00 3.89 -14.08
N ASN A 368 -22.13 3.07 -14.66
CA ASN A 368 -21.70 3.13 -16.06
C ASN A 368 -21.10 4.50 -16.46
N THR A 369 -20.54 5.23 -15.51
CA THR A 369 -19.71 6.40 -15.79
C THR A 369 -18.29 5.93 -16.09
N THR A 370 -17.70 6.45 -17.17
CA THR A 370 -16.33 6.15 -17.58
C THR A 370 -15.34 7.11 -16.94
N THR A 371 -14.31 6.55 -16.32
CA THR A 371 -13.05 7.23 -15.96
C THR A 371 -11.90 6.56 -16.70
N TYR A 372 -10.67 7.03 -16.51
CA TYR A 372 -9.49 6.45 -17.12
C TYR A 372 -8.44 6.14 -16.07
N ARG A 373 -7.71 5.05 -16.27
CA ARG A 373 -6.57 4.61 -15.47
C ARG A 373 -5.28 4.55 -16.32
N PRO A 374 -4.09 4.46 -15.70
CA PRO A 374 -2.82 4.61 -16.42
C PRO A 374 -2.43 3.38 -17.24
N THR A 375 -2.81 2.18 -16.78
CA THR A 375 -2.38 0.90 -17.38
C THR A 375 -3.56 -0.03 -17.63
N ASN A 376 -3.36 -1.05 -18.47
CA ASN A 376 -4.38 -2.06 -18.73
C ASN A 376 -4.64 -2.91 -17.47
N GLU A 377 -3.64 -3.72 -17.10
CA GLU A 377 -3.68 -4.73 -16.03
C GLU A 377 -2.35 -4.79 -15.25
N ASP A 378 -1.50 -3.75 -15.34
CA ASP A 378 -0.15 -3.73 -14.73
C ASP A 378 -0.11 -3.15 -13.31
N CYS A 379 -1.28 -2.96 -12.70
CA CYS A 379 -1.40 -2.38 -11.37
C CYS A 379 -2.19 -3.32 -10.45
N LEU A 380 -1.71 -3.51 -9.22
CA LEU A 380 -2.45 -4.25 -8.20
C LEU A 380 -3.78 -3.58 -7.80
N MET A 381 -3.93 -2.28 -8.07
CA MET A 381 -5.22 -1.57 -7.93
C MET A 381 -6.24 -2.00 -8.97
N ARG A 382 -5.78 -2.65 -10.04
CA ARG A 382 -6.60 -3.23 -11.10
C ARG A 382 -6.77 -4.73 -10.90
N ILE A 383 -5.66 -5.44 -10.72
CA ILE A 383 -5.65 -6.89 -10.49
C ILE A 383 -5.05 -7.19 -9.12
N VAL A 384 -5.92 -7.41 -8.13
CA VAL A 384 -5.52 -7.75 -6.76
C VAL A 384 -4.67 -9.02 -6.67
N THR A 385 -4.76 -9.94 -7.65
CA THR A 385 -3.94 -11.15 -7.70
C THR A 385 -2.50 -10.93 -8.15
N THR A 386 -2.13 -9.68 -8.47
CA THR A 386 -0.75 -9.29 -8.80
C THR A 386 -0.14 -8.47 -7.68
N PRO A 387 1.19 -8.53 -7.47
CA PRO A 387 1.81 -7.89 -6.33
C PRO A 387 2.29 -6.45 -6.59
N ASN A 388 2.27 -5.94 -7.82
CA ASN A 388 3.01 -4.72 -8.14
C ASN A 388 2.08 -3.54 -8.41
N PHE A 389 2.43 -2.37 -7.85
CA PHE A 389 1.86 -1.13 -8.30
C PHE A 389 2.35 -0.82 -9.72
N CYS A 390 1.51 -0.17 -10.52
CA CYS A 390 2.03 0.52 -11.71
C CYS A 390 2.91 1.69 -11.26
N LYS A 391 3.74 2.22 -12.16
CA LYS A 391 4.70 3.30 -11.87
C LYS A 391 4.03 4.54 -11.28
N VAL A 392 2.81 4.87 -11.71
CA VAL A 392 2.03 5.99 -11.17
C VAL A 392 1.70 5.78 -9.68
N CYS A 393 1.23 4.58 -9.33
CA CYS A 393 0.94 4.26 -7.93
C CYS A 393 2.22 4.10 -7.10
N ALA A 394 3.31 3.57 -7.68
CA ALA A 394 4.60 3.47 -6.98
C ALA A 394 5.21 4.84 -6.67
N GLU A 395 5.12 5.78 -7.61
CA GLU A 395 5.51 7.18 -7.40
C GLU A 395 4.65 7.82 -6.30
N GLY A 396 3.32 7.65 -6.37
CA GLY A 396 2.40 8.11 -5.33
C GLY A 396 2.74 7.54 -3.94
N LEU A 397 3.16 6.28 -3.86
CA LEU A 397 3.62 5.66 -2.61
C LEU A 397 4.86 6.35 -2.05
N TRP A 398 5.87 6.59 -2.88
CA TRP A 398 7.08 7.30 -2.47
C TRP A 398 6.76 8.70 -1.94
N LEU A 399 5.98 9.47 -2.70
CA LEU A 399 5.64 10.84 -2.32
C LEU A 399 4.82 10.86 -1.02
N ALA A 400 3.81 10.01 -0.89
CA ALA A 400 3.01 9.92 0.33
C ALA A 400 3.84 9.58 1.59
N LEU A 401 4.79 8.66 1.48
CA LEU A 401 5.65 8.31 2.62
C LEU A 401 6.68 9.40 2.94
N LEU A 402 7.25 10.05 1.93
CA LEU A 402 8.25 11.12 2.09
C LEU A 402 7.66 12.46 2.55
N GLN A 403 6.33 12.60 2.59
CA GLN A 403 5.66 13.68 3.33
C GLN A 403 5.91 13.57 4.84
N ARG A 404 6.14 12.36 5.36
CA ARG A 404 6.34 12.13 6.80
C ARG A 404 7.78 11.78 7.16
N VAL A 405 8.52 11.14 6.26
CA VAL A 405 9.90 10.74 6.49
C VAL A 405 10.89 11.79 5.98
N ASP A 406 11.79 12.21 6.86
CA ASP A 406 12.99 12.98 6.53
C ASP A 406 14.12 12.03 6.11
N LEU A 407 14.85 12.35 5.04
CA LEU A 407 15.96 11.53 4.56
C LEU A 407 17.15 11.55 5.53
N ILE A 408 17.21 12.56 6.41
CA ILE A 408 18.22 12.72 7.45
C ILE A 408 17.64 12.22 8.78
N ASP A 409 18.10 11.06 9.25
CA ASP A 409 17.72 10.53 10.55
C ASP A 409 18.30 11.37 11.70
N SER A 410 19.57 11.78 11.57
CA SER A 410 20.22 12.69 12.52
C SER A 410 21.57 13.19 11.98
N ALA A 411 22.12 14.24 12.58
CA ALA A 411 23.55 14.50 12.52
C ALA A 411 24.11 14.74 13.91
N VAL A 412 25.27 14.14 14.20
CA VAL A 412 25.90 14.18 15.52
C VAL A 412 27.26 14.85 15.40
N ALA A 413 27.42 15.96 16.12
CA ALA A 413 28.73 16.60 16.26
C ALA A 413 29.55 15.83 17.31
N GLY A 414 30.78 15.49 16.97
CA GLY A 414 31.70 14.73 17.81
C GLY A 414 33.12 15.27 17.74
N CYS A 415 34.03 14.59 18.42
CA CYS A 415 35.45 14.92 18.42
C CYS A 415 36.27 13.66 18.22
N ALA A 416 37.28 13.73 17.35
CA ALA A 416 38.28 12.70 17.21
C ALA A 416 39.64 13.26 17.63
N ARG A 417 40.48 12.40 18.22
CA ARG A 417 41.83 12.77 18.63
C ARG A 417 42.83 11.87 17.92
N ASP A 418 43.75 12.49 17.20
CA ASP A 418 44.86 11.75 16.61
C ASP A 418 45.78 11.24 17.71
N SER A 419 46.00 9.93 17.76
CA SER A 419 46.79 9.29 18.82
C SER A 419 48.30 9.62 18.75
N ALA A 420 48.80 10.05 17.60
CA ALA A 420 50.22 10.32 17.37
C ALA A 420 50.57 11.80 17.56
N SER A 421 49.75 12.73 17.05
CA SER A 421 49.95 14.17 17.19
C SER A 421 49.26 14.75 18.43
N GLY A 422 48.26 14.06 18.98
CA GLY A 422 47.43 14.54 20.08
C GLY A 422 46.44 15.64 19.69
N GLN A 423 46.38 15.99 18.40
CA GLN A 423 45.53 17.04 17.83
C GLN A 423 44.06 16.60 17.80
N TRP A 424 43.17 17.54 18.09
CA TRP A 424 41.72 17.34 18.03
C TRP A 424 41.19 17.72 16.66
N SER A 425 40.31 16.88 16.12
CA SER A 425 39.45 17.18 14.98
C SER A 425 37.99 17.19 15.42
N ARG A 426 37.23 18.10 14.82
CA ARG A 426 35.78 18.16 14.93
C ARG A 426 35.18 17.24 13.89
N THR A 427 34.28 16.35 14.31
CA THR A 427 33.52 15.49 13.40
C THR A 427 32.04 15.90 13.36
N LEU A 428 31.42 15.73 12.21
CA LEU A 428 29.97 15.79 12.06
C LEU A 428 29.55 14.56 11.28
N ASP A 429 28.94 13.60 11.97
CA ASP A 429 28.52 12.31 11.44
C ASP A 429 27.01 12.38 11.11
N LEU A 430 26.68 12.25 9.83
CA LEU A 430 25.34 12.31 9.26
C LEU A 430 24.77 10.89 9.11
N ASN A 431 23.67 10.63 9.78
CA ASN A 431 22.90 9.40 9.66
C ASN A 431 21.73 9.65 8.72
N LEU A 432 21.64 8.84 7.67
CA LEU A 432 20.57 8.91 6.67
C LEU A 432 19.69 7.67 6.79
N VAL A 433 18.46 7.81 6.33
CA VAL A 433 17.62 6.65 6.02
C VAL A 433 18.41 5.75 5.05
N PRO A 434 18.48 4.42 5.27
CA PRO A 434 19.34 3.53 4.49
C PRO A 434 18.75 3.23 3.10
N LEU A 435 18.71 4.26 2.25
CA LEU A 435 18.34 4.23 0.82
C LEU A 435 19.58 4.36 -0.07
N ALA A 436 19.39 4.20 -1.38
CA ALA A 436 20.44 4.35 -2.38
C ALA A 436 21.70 3.53 -2.04
N GLN A 437 22.88 4.15 -2.10
CA GLN A 437 24.16 3.51 -1.79
C GLN A 437 24.32 3.04 -0.32
N PHE A 438 23.37 3.32 0.56
CA PHE A 438 23.40 2.92 1.97
C PHE A 438 22.44 1.77 2.31
N ARG A 439 21.73 1.21 1.32
CA ARG A 439 20.88 0.02 1.54
C ARG A 439 21.71 -1.18 1.98
N SER A 440 21.12 -2.00 2.86
CA SER A 440 21.61 -3.36 3.16
C SER A 440 21.29 -4.35 2.04
N ASP A 441 20.10 -4.21 1.45
CA ASP A 441 19.54 -5.10 0.43
C ASP A 441 19.41 -4.36 -0.90
N ALA A 442 19.86 -5.00 -1.99
CA ALA A 442 19.71 -4.44 -3.32
C ALA A 442 18.23 -4.43 -3.75
N VAL A 443 17.85 -3.37 -4.45
CA VAL A 443 16.53 -3.21 -5.07
C VAL A 443 16.68 -3.10 -6.59
N ALA A 444 15.60 -3.34 -7.33
CA ALA A 444 15.63 -3.31 -8.79
C ALA A 444 15.80 -1.90 -9.40
N PRO A 445 15.14 -0.84 -8.90
CA PRO A 445 15.32 0.52 -9.42
C PRO A 445 16.70 1.08 -9.12
N SER A 446 17.22 1.90 -10.04
CA SER A 446 18.43 2.69 -9.76
C SER A 446 18.12 3.81 -8.78
N GLU A 447 18.99 4.00 -7.79
CA GLU A 447 18.84 5.01 -6.75
C GLU A 447 20.16 5.70 -6.43
N SER A 448 20.11 6.97 -6.00
CA SER A 448 21.30 7.70 -5.53
C SER A 448 20.97 8.74 -4.47
N TYR A 449 21.89 8.94 -3.52
CA TYR A 449 21.93 10.16 -2.70
C TYR A 449 23.03 11.09 -3.16
N THR A 450 22.68 12.38 -3.29
CA THR A 450 23.62 13.49 -3.40
C THR A 450 23.66 14.26 -2.09
N ILE A 451 24.85 14.45 -1.51
CA ILE A 451 25.04 15.16 -0.24
C ILE A 451 25.90 16.39 -0.47
N LYS A 452 25.38 17.57 -0.13
CA LYS A 452 26.11 18.84 -0.19
C LYS A 452 26.26 19.41 1.19
N TRP A 453 27.49 19.78 1.53
CA TRP A 453 27.82 20.44 2.78
C TRP A 453 28.20 21.90 2.53
N SER A 454 27.80 22.77 3.45
CA SER A 454 28.35 24.11 3.55
C SER A 454 28.58 24.47 5.01
N LYS A 455 29.55 25.34 5.25
CA LYS A 455 29.88 25.87 6.57
C LYS A 455 29.99 27.38 6.48
N ASP A 456 29.24 28.08 7.32
CA ASP A 456 29.21 29.55 7.39
C ASP A 456 28.97 30.21 6.02
N GLY A 457 28.17 29.57 5.16
CA GLY A 457 27.84 30.03 3.81
C GLY A 457 28.84 29.63 2.72
N LEU A 458 29.93 28.92 3.05
CA LEU A 458 30.93 28.43 2.09
C LEU A 458 30.74 26.94 1.83
N ALA A 459 30.72 26.54 0.56
CA ALA A 459 30.60 25.14 0.17
C ALA A 459 31.83 24.33 0.62
N LEU A 460 31.58 23.14 1.17
CA LEU A 460 32.60 22.19 1.61
C LEU A 460 32.75 21.08 0.57
N GLU A 461 33.25 21.43 -0.62
CA GLU A 461 33.31 20.56 -1.81
C GLU A 461 34.07 19.24 -1.58
N GLU A 462 35.11 19.25 -0.73
CA GLU A 462 35.89 18.05 -0.40
C GLU A 462 35.09 17.00 0.39
N PHE A 463 33.95 17.41 0.98
CA PHE A 463 33.02 16.56 1.71
C PHE A 463 31.75 16.25 0.92
N ALA A 464 31.67 16.63 -0.36
CA ALA A 464 30.57 16.26 -1.23
C ALA A 464 30.36 14.73 -1.23
N ASN A 465 29.10 14.31 -1.09
CA ASN A 465 28.68 12.91 -1.00
C ASN A 465 29.27 12.10 0.18
N LYS A 466 29.88 12.77 1.17
CA LYS A 466 30.33 12.12 2.41
C LYS A 466 29.29 12.29 3.51
N THR A 467 29.10 11.23 4.30
CA THR A 467 28.29 11.24 5.53
C THR A 467 29.09 11.69 6.75
N ARG A 468 30.38 12.01 6.59
CA ARG A 468 31.23 12.51 7.67
C ARG A 468 32.03 13.70 7.20
N VAL A 469 31.91 14.80 7.93
CA VAL A 469 32.83 15.94 7.85
C VAL A 469 33.82 15.83 8.99
N GLU A 470 35.10 16.02 8.71
CA GLU A 470 36.15 16.03 9.72
C GLU A 470 37.13 17.16 9.43
N LEU A 471 37.22 18.12 10.35
CA LEU A 471 38.02 19.33 10.23
C LEU A 471 38.87 19.52 11.49
N ASP A 472 39.93 20.32 11.42
CA ASP A 472 40.64 20.76 12.63
C ASP A 472 39.66 21.42 13.61
N ASP A 473 39.82 21.19 14.92
CA ASP A 473 38.85 21.71 15.91
C ASP A 473 38.71 23.24 15.90
N ALA A 474 39.80 23.98 15.64
CA ALA A 474 39.73 25.44 15.60
C ALA A 474 38.89 25.92 14.42
N GLU A 475 38.99 25.24 13.28
CA GLU A 475 38.28 25.54 12.03
C GLU A 475 36.89 24.90 11.96
N GLY A 476 36.65 23.84 12.73
CA GLY A 476 35.44 23.02 12.75
C GLY A 476 34.25 23.62 13.51
N ARG A 477 34.39 24.82 14.07
CA ARG A 477 33.29 25.53 14.74
C ARG A 477 32.57 26.45 13.76
N GLY A 478 31.25 26.47 13.80
CA GLY A 478 30.43 27.27 12.90
C GLY A 478 29.05 26.67 12.66
N LEU A 479 28.31 27.28 11.75
CA LEU A 479 27.03 26.77 11.28
C LEU A 479 27.25 25.88 10.06
N TYR A 480 26.94 24.59 10.20
CA TYR A 480 26.92 23.63 9.11
C TYR A 480 25.51 23.55 8.53
N LEU A 481 25.41 23.59 7.21
CA LEU A 481 24.21 23.22 6.48
C LEU A 481 24.50 21.99 5.64
N VAL A 482 23.59 21.03 5.66
CA VAL A 482 23.62 19.86 4.79
C VAL A 482 22.35 19.83 3.95
N GLU A 483 22.49 19.54 2.67
CA GLU A 483 21.39 19.23 1.77
C GLU A 483 21.60 17.80 1.24
N VAL A 484 20.57 16.97 1.41
CA VAL A 484 20.55 15.57 0.96
C VAL A 484 19.43 15.44 -0.06
N THR A 485 19.75 15.05 -1.28
CA THR A 485 18.77 14.80 -2.35
C THR A 485 18.80 13.33 -2.70
N PHE A 486 17.64 12.69 -2.61
CA PHE A 486 17.39 11.34 -3.11
C PHE A 486 16.93 11.39 -4.57
N ALA A 487 17.31 10.39 -5.35
CA ALA A 487 16.77 10.17 -6.68
C ALA A 487 16.54 8.67 -6.88
N THR A 488 15.40 8.32 -7.48
CA THR A 488 15.02 6.95 -7.84
C THR A 488 14.32 6.95 -9.19
N GLU A 489 14.43 5.87 -9.96
CA GLU A 489 13.67 5.69 -11.21
C GLU A 489 12.15 5.56 -10.99
N GLU A 490 11.71 5.40 -9.74
CA GLU A 490 10.28 5.30 -9.39
C GLU A 490 9.60 6.65 -9.15
N VAL A 491 10.35 7.76 -9.15
CA VAL A 491 9.82 9.13 -9.02
C VAL A 491 10.46 10.00 -10.10
N LEU A 492 9.65 10.45 -11.06
CA LEU A 492 10.10 11.36 -12.12
C LEU A 492 9.69 12.81 -11.82
N GLU A 493 8.61 13.00 -11.05
CA GLU A 493 8.09 14.32 -10.70
C GLU A 493 7.90 14.46 -9.18
N ASP A 494 8.48 15.53 -8.62
CA ASP A 494 8.47 15.86 -7.19
C ASP A 494 8.17 17.36 -7.02
N GLU A 495 6.92 17.74 -7.28
CA GLU A 495 6.49 19.15 -7.24
C GLU A 495 6.66 19.79 -5.84
N GLU A 496 6.54 18.98 -4.79
CA GLU A 496 6.62 19.40 -3.39
C GLU A 496 8.06 19.39 -2.84
N GLY A 497 9.04 18.88 -3.60
CA GLY A 497 10.45 18.81 -3.18
C GLY A 497 10.70 17.83 -2.04
N LEU A 498 9.89 16.77 -1.92
CA LEU A 498 9.92 15.77 -0.86
C LEU A 498 11.17 14.89 -0.90
N LEU A 499 11.80 14.74 -2.07
CA LEU A 499 13.04 13.97 -2.24
C LEU A 499 14.29 14.76 -1.81
N THR A 500 14.14 15.96 -1.24
CA THR A 500 15.23 16.72 -0.65
C THR A 500 15.01 16.98 0.84
N SER A 501 16.04 16.80 1.63
CA SER A 501 16.06 17.11 3.07
C SER A 501 17.23 18.01 3.41
N ARG A 502 17.04 18.91 4.37
CA ARG A 502 18.04 19.91 4.76
C ARG A 502 18.20 19.93 6.27
N GLY A 503 19.45 19.96 6.75
CA GLY A 503 19.77 20.06 8.17
C GLY A 503 20.67 21.26 8.45
N ALA A 504 20.48 21.90 9.61
CA ALA A 504 21.30 23.01 10.09
C ALA A 504 21.84 22.70 11.48
N TYR A 505 23.16 22.69 11.63
CA TYR A 505 23.86 22.24 12.83
C TYR A 505 24.86 23.30 13.29
N LEU A 506 24.60 23.90 14.45
CA LEU A 506 25.49 24.89 15.05
C LEU A 506 26.48 24.19 15.99
N VAL A 507 27.77 24.31 15.69
CA VAL A 507 28.87 23.76 16.48
C VAL A 507 29.65 24.89 17.14
N ILE A 508 29.58 25.00 18.47
CA ILE A 508 30.18 26.11 19.24
C ILE A 508 31.24 25.67 20.26
N GLU A 509 31.13 24.45 20.80
CA GLU A 509 32.00 23.95 21.86
C GLU A 509 33.37 23.53 21.31
N GLN A 510 34.41 23.51 22.15
CA GLN A 510 35.75 23.02 21.79
C GLN A 510 35.93 21.55 22.21
N CYS A 511 36.79 20.82 21.51
CA CYS A 511 36.89 19.37 21.72
C CYS A 511 37.53 19.02 23.07
N ASP A 512 38.45 19.86 23.55
CA ASP A 512 39.07 19.72 24.86
C ASP A 512 38.09 19.96 26.02
N THR A 513 37.11 20.86 25.85
CA THR A 513 36.09 21.15 26.87
C THR A 513 35.03 20.06 27.05
N LEU A 514 34.83 19.19 26.05
CA LEU A 514 33.88 18.07 26.10
C LEU A 514 34.35 16.91 26.99
N GLN A 515 35.66 16.81 27.28
CA GLN A 515 36.19 15.81 28.22
C GLN A 515 35.81 16.11 29.67
N ASP A 516 35.68 17.37 30.05
CA ASP A 516 35.45 17.76 31.45
C ASP A 516 34.00 17.48 31.92
N LEU A 517 33.04 17.38 30.99
CA LEU A 517 31.65 17.01 31.30
C LEU A 517 31.47 15.50 31.53
N ALA A 518 32.28 14.65 30.89
CA ALA A 518 32.23 13.20 31.10
C ALA A 518 32.94 12.76 32.39
N VAL A 519 33.80 13.60 32.97
CA VAL A 519 34.52 13.35 34.23
C VAL A 519 33.78 13.91 35.46
N GLY A 520 32.80 14.82 35.27
CA GLY A 520 32.05 15.48 36.35
C GLY A 520 30.90 14.69 37.00
N ILE A 521 30.58 13.46 36.56
CA ILE A 521 29.50 12.63 37.15
C ILE A 521 30.06 11.55 38.12
N LEU A 522 31.37 11.47 38.31
CA LEU A 522 32.00 10.59 39.30
C LEU A 522 32.95 11.39 40.21
N GLY A 523 32.40 12.23 41.07
CA GLY A 523 33.18 12.85 42.15
C GLY A 523 32.52 14.04 42.83
N GLU A 524 31.52 13.80 43.68
CA GLU A 524 31.49 14.16 45.11
C GLU A 524 30.30 13.50 45.82
#